data_AF-A0ABD2Q6L1-F1
#
_entry.id   AF-A0ABD2Q6L1-F1
#
_cell.length_a   1.000
_cell.length_b   1.000
_cell.length_c   1.000
_cell.angle_alpha   90.00
_cell.angle_beta   90.00
_cell.angle_gamma   90.00
#
_symmetry.space_group_name_H-M   'P 1'
#
loop_
_entity.id
_entity.type
_entity.pdbx_description
1 polymer ?
#
loop_
_entity_poly.entity_id
_entity_poly.type
_entity_poly.pdbx_seq_one_letter_code
_entity_poly.pdbx_strand_id
1 'polypeptide(L)'
;MFVGECLREFKENLKDNQFDNVKFILRFLADSLNCCLIEPNSFLTLLENLAEIPADSYASSQARADWYAYIILYCLPHCGKILRSSATRRCRSHISVLIFKALQVLWLQVNDLKSSGWVDKISWKLHSTLPSLQQHGKPHSFNPISPPDYDAYVSYPIPRVVFRMFDYTDVLDVNELDEGDSPVLPGAHTIERFLVDDYVQIIIESCSYNRSICARTLLSLETRARVPIEYIIVEQVLGGMFQLPEPTVTHGQLLFFGALIIQLCNESSMTIPLVLAQATELLFERLNQMKPICIERFVNWFSYHLTNYQMQWTWRDWAYALKENRMSPRKRLIVETFARLVRFSYFENVQSRVPKQFHKMLPPQPKFLNRYGGIGSIRELFERCCNCFY
;
A
#
# COMPACT_ATOMS: atom_id res chain seq x y z
N MET A 1 -5.46 22.52 -29.33
CA MET A 1 -4.55 21.44 -29.76
C MET A 1 -4.25 20.50 -28.59
N PHE A 2 -3.60 20.96 -27.51
CA PHE A 2 -3.25 20.12 -26.35
C PHE A 2 -4.44 19.39 -25.66
N VAL A 3 -5.49 20.11 -25.23
CA VAL A 3 -6.67 19.49 -24.59
C VAL A 3 -7.34 18.46 -25.50
N GLY A 4 -7.35 18.72 -26.82
CA GLY A 4 -7.89 17.78 -27.81
C GLY A 4 -7.11 16.47 -27.87
N GLU A 5 -5.78 16.53 -27.81
CA GLU A 5 -4.93 15.33 -27.73
C GLU A 5 -5.12 14.57 -26.43
N CYS A 6 -5.18 15.24 -25.28
CA CYS A 6 -5.46 14.59 -23.99
C CYS A 6 -6.83 13.86 -24.00
N LEU A 7 -7.86 14.47 -24.60
CA LEU A 7 -9.18 13.85 -24.73
C LEU A 7 -9.18 12.67 -25.72
N ARG A 8 -8.37 12.75 -26.79
CA ARG A 8 -8.17 11.63 -27.72
C ARG A 8 -7.51 10.46 -27.00
N GLU A 9 -6.41 10.73 -26.30
CA GLU A 9 -5.67 9.73 -25.53
C GLU A 9 -6.53 9.12 -24.42
N PHE A 10 -7.33 9.93 -23.72
CA PHE A 10 -8.31 9.44 -22.74
C PHE A 10 -9.29 8.43 -23.37
N LYS A 11 -9.86 8.75 -24.54
CA LYS A 11 -10.80 7.86 -25.24
C LYS A 11 -10.15 6.57 -25.73
N GLU A 12 -8.94 6.67 -26.28
CA GLU A 12 -8.15 5.52 -26.73
C GLU A 12 -7.85 4.58 -25.56
N ASN A 13 -7.31 5.11 -24.45
CA ASN A 13 -7.01 4.31 -23.26
C ASN A 13 -8.28 3.72 -22.61
N LEU A 14 -9.41 4.44 -22.66
CA LEU A 14 -10.69 3.92 -22.15
C LEU A 14 -11.21 2.75 -23.00
N LYS A 15 -11.04 2.82 -24.33
CA LYS A 15 -11.39 1.74 -25.26
C LYS A 15 -10.45 0.53 -25.12
N ASP A 16 -9.17 0.79 -24.93
CA ASP A 16 -8.12 -0.23 -24.83
C ASP A 16 -7.95 -0.80 -23.41
N ASN A 17 -8.87 -0.43 -22.49
CA ASN A 17 -8.90 -0.90 -21.10
C ASN A 17 -7.61 -0.61 -20.32
N GLN A 18 -6.92 0.49 -20.64
CA GLN A 18 -5.70 0.94 -19.96
C GLN A 18 -6.06 1.76 -18.71
N PHE A 19 -6.61 1.07 -17.70
CA PHE A 19 -7.27 1.70 -16.56
C PHE A 19 -6.39 2.67 -15.75
N ASP A 20 -5.10 2.38 -15.59
CA ASP A 20 -4.16 3.28 -14.89
C ASP A 20 -3.89 4.56 -15.66
N ASN A 21 -3.73 4.47 -16.99
CA ASN A 21 -3.58 5.66 -17.84
C ASN A 21 -4.85 6.51 -17.78
N VAL A 22 -6.02 5.88 -17.88
CA VAL A 22 -7.30 6.59 -17.77
C VAL A 22 -7.41 7.34 -16.43
N LYS A 23 -7.05 6.69 -15.31
CA LYS A 23 -7.04 7.28 -13.97
C LYS A 23 -6.19 8.56 -13.92
N PHE A 24 -4.96 8.51 -14.44
CA PHE A 24 -4.06 9.67 -14.42
C PHE A 24 -4.45 10.77 -15.41
N ILE A 25 -4.91 10.41 -16.61
CA ILE A 25 -5.40 11.39 -17.59
C ILE A 25 -6.66 12.09 -17.06
N LEU A 26 -7.61 11.36 -16.47
CA LEU A 26 -8.81 11.97 -15.90
C LEU A 26 -8.49 12.92 -14.75
N ARG A 27 -7.54 12.54 -13.88
CA ARG A 27 -7.04 13.43 -12.81
C ARG A 27 -6.40 14.69 -13.38
N PHE A 28 -5.59 14.57 -14.44
CA PHE A 28 -4.99 15.71 -15.12
C PHE A 28 -6.05 16.64 -15.74
N LEU A 29 -7.06 16.08 -16.41
CA LEU A 29 -8.20 16.83 -16.94
C LEU A 29 -8.98 17.52 -15.81
N ALA A 30 -9.16 16.85 -14.67
CA ALA A 30 -9.82 17.41 -13.49
C ALA A 30 -9.06 18.64 -12.95
N ASP A 31 -7.74 18.55 -12.81
CA ASP A 31 -6.93 19.68 -12.33
C ASP A 31 -6.83 20.82 -13.36
N SER A 32 -6.93 20.50 -14.65
CA SER A 32 -6.94 21.47 -15.75
C SER A 32 -8.13 22.46 -15.70
N LEU A 33 -9.22 22.11 -14.99
CA LEU A 33 -10.30 23.05 -14.68
C LEU A 33 -9.80 24.23 -13.83
N ASN A 34 -8.89 23.98 -12.89
CA ASN A 34 -8.31 25.01 -12.02
C ASN A 34 -7.44 26.01 -12.80
N CYS A 35 -6.99 25.62 -13.99
CA CYS A 35 -6.20 26.44 -14.90
C CYS A 35 -7.03 27.11 -16.02
N CYS A 36 -8.37 27.02 -15.97
CA CYS A 36 -9.26 27.50 -17.04
C CYS A 36 -8.95 26.93 -18.43
N LEU A 37 -8.43 25.71 -18.51
CA LEU A 37 -8.15 25.04 -19.79
C LEU A 37 -9.39 24.32 -20.35
N ILE A 38 -10.26 23.83 -19.47
CA ILE A 38 -11.45 23.03 -19.79
C ILE A 38 -12.69 23.72 -19.19
N GLU A 39 -13.79 23.69 -19.93
CA GLU A 39 -15.07 24.20 -19.44
C GLU A 39 -15.64 23.28 -18.35
N PRO A 40 -16.03 23.81 -17.16
CA PRO A 40 -16.57 23.01 -16.07
C PRO A 40 -17.78 22.17 -16.45
N ASN A 41 -18.67 22.70 -17.32
CA ASN A 41 -19.86 21.98 -17.77
C ASN A 41 -19.52 20.75 -18.62
N SER A 42 -18.54 20.85 -19.55
CA SER A 42 -18.11 19.70 -20.35
C SER A 42 -17.54 18.58 -19.47
N PHE A 43 -16.73 18.94 -18.47
CA PHE A 43 -16.19 17.96 -17.53
C PHE A 43 -17.24 17.38 -16.59
N LEU A 44 -18.21 18.20 -16.15
CA LEU A 44 -19.35 17.72 -15.37
C LEU A 44 -20.17 16.68 -16.14
N THR A 45 -20.49 16.96 -17.41
CA THR A 45 -21.20 16.01 -18.29
C THR A 45 -20.42 14.71 -18.45
N LEU A 46 -19.08 14.77 -18.57
CA LEU A 46 -18.24 13.58 -18.58
C LEU A 46 -18.42 12.77 -17.28
N LEU A 47 -18.29 13.39 -16.11
CA LEU A 47 -18.47 12.69 -14.83
C LEU A 47 -19.89 12.14 -14.66
N GLU A 48 -20.92 12.85 -15.14
CA GLU A 48 -22.31 12.38 -15.11
C GLU A 48 -22.48 11.12 -15.96
N ASN A 49 -21.95 11.09 -17.18
CA ASN A 49 -21.98 9.91 -18.05
C ASN A 49 -21.23 8.72 -17.43
N LEU A 50 -20.09 8.97 -16.77
CA LEU A 50 -19.36 7.92 -16.06
C LEU A 50 -20.15 7.39 -14.85
N ALA A 51 -20.90 8.26 -14.18
CA ALA A 51 -21.70 7.93 -13.00
C ALA A 51 -22.96 7.11 -13.31
N GLU A 52 -23.40 7.06 -14.58
CA GLU A 52 -24.51 6.19 -15.00
C GLU A 52 -24.20 4.70 -14.76
N ILE A 53 -22.92 4.30 -14.92
CA ILE A 53 -22.49 2.91 -14.75
C ILE A 53 -22.69 2.39 -13.32
N PRO A 54 -22.17 3.03 -12.26
CA PRO A 54 -22.43 2.59 -10.89
C PRO A 54 -23.86 2.85 -10.41
N ALA A 55 -24.62 3.74 -11.07
CA ALA A 55 -26.03 3.98 -10.74
C ALA A 55 -26.94 2.84 -11.21
N ASP A 56 -26.56 2.12 -12.27
CA ASP A 56 -27.28 0.95 -12.76
C ASP A 56 -26.66 -0.37 -12.25
N SER A 57 -27.13 -0.80 -11.07
CA SER A 57 -26.61 -2.01 -10.40
C SER A 57 -26.88 -3.32 -11.14
N TYR A 58 -27.70 -3.33 -12.20
CA TYR A 58 -28.04 -4.54 -12.95
C TYR A 58 -27.41 -4.59 -14.34
N ALA A 59 -26.92 -3.46 -14.87
CA ALA A 59 -26.40 -3.40 -16.23
C ALA A 59 -24.97 -3.93 -16.41
N SER A 60 -24.18 -4.08 -15.33
CA SER A 60 -22.77 -4.49 -15.48
C SER A 60 -22.17 -5.19 -14.27
N SER A 61 -20.92 -5.65 -14.39
CA SER A 61 -20.20 -6.29 -13.30
C SER A 61 -19.87 -5.31 -12.16
N GLN A 62 -19.86 -5.80 -10.92
CA GLN A 62 -19.52 -4.99 -9.75
C GLN A 62 -18.13 -4.32 -9.88
N ALA A 63 -17.14 -5.05 -10.42
CA ALA A 63 -15.79 -4.49 -10.62
C ALA A 63 -15.77 -3.30 -11.59
N ARG A 64 -16.63 -3.31 -12.62
CA ARG A 64 -16.79 -2.17 -13.53
C ARG A 64 -17.42 -0.98 -12.81
N ALA A 65 -18.52 -1.21 -12.09
CA ALA A 65 -19.18 -0.18 -11.29
C ALA A 65 -18.22 0.45 -10.27
N ASP A 66 -17.48 -0.38 -9.53
CA ASP A 66 -16.49 0.04 -8.55
C ASP A 66 -15.36 0.86 -9.18
N TRP A 67 -14.86 0.46 -10.35
CA TRP A 67 -13.81 1.22 -11.02
C TRP A 67 -14.27 2.61 -11.47
N TYR A 68 -15.46 2.72 -12.08
CA TYR A 68 -16.00 4.03 -12.47
C TYR A 68 -16.31 4.91 -11.24
N ALA A 69 -16.86 4.33 -10.19
CA ALA A 69 -17.06 5.02 -8.93
C ALA A 69 -15.73 5.52 -8.33
N TYR A 70 -14.69 4.67 -8.35
CA TYR A 70 -13.35 5.01 -7.85
C TYR A 70 -12.76 6.20 -8.61
N ILE A 71 -12.70 6.15 -9.94
CA ILE A 71 -12.04 7.22 -10.73
C ILE A 71 -12.77 8.56 -10.60
N ILE A 72 -14.10 8.54 -10.42
CA ILE A 72 -14.87 9.76 -10.14
C ILE A 72 -14.44 10.33 -8.78
N LEU A 73 -14.49 9.51 -7.71
CA LEU A 73 -14.09 9.95 -6.37
C LEU A 73 -12.62 10.40 -6.31
N TYR A 74 -11.74 9.72 -7.05
CA TYR A 74 -10.32 10.03 -7.19
C TYR A 74 -10.06 11.44 -7.75
N CYS A 75 -10.94 11.93 -8.63
CA CYS A 75 -10.79 13.23 -9.29
C CYS A 75 -11.38 14.39 -8.49
N LEU A 76 -12.35 14.12 -7.61
CA LEU A 76 -13.06 15.16 -6.84
C LEU A 76 -12.16 16.03 -5.94
N PRO A 77 -11.06 15.53 -5.34
CA PRO A 77 -10.11 16.36 -4.60
C PRO A 77 -9.51 17.49 -5.44
N HIS A 78 -9.40 17.29 -6.75
CA HIS A 78 -8.78 18.24 -7.68
C HIS A 78 -9.78 19.23 -8.25
N CYS A 79 -11.01 18.81 -8.56
CA CYS A 79 -11.98 19.63 -9.29
C CYS A 79 -13.26 20.00 -8.51
N GLY A 80 -13.52 19.37 -7.35
CA GLY A 80 -14.81 19.43 -6.68
C GLY A 80 -15.24 20.85 -6.25
N LYS A 81 -14.27 21.71 -5.92
CA LYS A 81 -14.53 23.13 -5.61
C LYS A 81 -15.14 23.88 -6.80
N ILE A 82 -14.58 23.68 -8.00
CA ILE A 82 -15.02 24.34 -9.24
C ILE A 82 -16.36 23.76 -9.69
N LEU A 83 -16.51 22.44 -9.63
CA LEU A 83 -17.74 21.79 -10.04
C LEU A 83 -18.92 22.14 -9.13
N ARG A 84 -18.70 22.44 -7.85
CA ARG A 84 -19.77 22.81 -6.90
C ARG A 84 -20.65 23.97 -7.39
N SER A 85 -20.08 24.98 -8.05
CA SER A 85 -20.83 26.14 -8.54
C SER A 85 -21.64 25.84 -9.81
N SER A 86 -21.21 24.83 -10.58
CA SER A 86 -21.81 24.44 -11.86
C SER A 86 -22.71 23.19 -11.75
N ALA A 87 -22.64 22.46 -10.63
CA ALA A 87 -23.33 21.19 -10.44
C ALA A 87 -24.85 21.34 -10.30
N THR A 88 -25.59 20.65 -11.16
CA THR A 88 -27.06 20.56 -11.10
C THR A 88 -27.54 19.66 -9.95
N ARG A 89 -28.85 19.71 -9.61
CA ARG A 89 -29.45 18.83 -8.57
C ARG A 89 -29.32 17.33 -8.91
N ARG A 90 -29.30 16.95 -10.19
CA ARG A 90 -29.22 15.55 -10.69
C ARG A 90 -27.85 14.92 -10.44
N CYS A 91 -26.77 15.70 -10.55
CA CYS A 91 -25.42 15.25 -10.22
C CYS A 91 -25.28 14.87 -8.73
N ARG A 92 -25.93 15.62 -7.83
CA ARG A 92 -25.89 15.32 -6.38
C ARG A 92 -26.52 13.99 -6.02
N SER A 93 -27.58 13.56 -6.72
CA SER A 93 -28.23 12.27 -6.48
C SER A 93 -27.38 11.09 -6.98
N HIS A 94 -26.75 11.16 -8.16
CA HIS A 94 -25.92 10.06 -8.67
C HIS A 94 -24.65 9.85 -7.85
N ILE A 95 -23.98 10.92 -7.41
CA ILE A 95 -22.80 10.82 -6.54
C ILE A 95 -23.16 10.16 -5.19
N SER A 96 -24.38 10.36 -4.69
CA SER A 96 -24.86 9.75 -3.44
C SER A 96 -25.10 8.23 -3.55
N VAL A 97 -25.19 7.67 -4.75
CA VAL A 97 -25.48 6.24 -4.99
C VAL A 97 -24.22 5.37 -4.99
N LEU A 98 -23.02 5.96 -4.99
CA LEU A 98 -21.71 5.26 -5.10
C LEU A 98 -21.30 4.43 -3.85
N ILE A 99 -22.22 4.04 -2.97
CA ILE A 99 -21.97 3.62 -1.57
C ILE A 99 -21.62 2.11 -1.41
N PHE A 100 -21.43 1.34 -2.49
CA PHE A 100 -21.23 -0.11 -2.35
C PHE A 100 -19.78 -0.52 -1.99
N LYS A 101 -19.61 -0.78 -0.68
CA LYS A 101 -18.68 -1.68 0.06
C LYS A 101 -17.20 -1.89 -0.30
N ALA A 102 -16.62 -1.25 -1.31
CA ALA A 102 -15.16 -1.21 -1.48
C ALA A 102 -14.56 0.20 -1.42
N LEU A 103 -15.38 1.23 -1.70
CA LEU A 103 -14.97 2.64 -1.73
C LEU A 103 -15.36 3.43 -0.49
N GLN A 104 -15.79 2.76 0.59
CA GLN A 104 -16.32 3.44 1.77
C GLN A 104 -15.32 4.44 2.37
N VAL A 105 -14.03 4.08 2.44
CA VAL A 105 -13.00 4.96 2.99
C VAL A 105 -12.85 6.21 2.12
N LEU A 106 -12.67 6.06 0.80
CA LEU A 106 -12.52 7.19 -0.11
C LEU A 106 -13.78 8.07 -0.16
N TRP A 107 -14.96 7.46 -0.08
CA TRP A 107 -16.22 8.18 0.04
C TRP A 107 -16.28 9.05 1.31
N LEU A 108 -15.90 8.50 2.46
CA LEU A 108 -15.83 9.25 3.72
C LEU A 108 -14.81 10.40 3.61
N GLN A 109 -13.65 10.15 3.02
CA GLN A 109 -12.61 11.15 2.80
C GLN A 109 -13.06 12.29 1.87
N VAL A 110 -13.76 11.98 0.77
CA VAL A 110 -14.33 13.00 -0.11
C VAL A 110 -15.46 13.77 0.57
N ASN A 111 -16.25 13.13 1.43
CA ASN A 111 -17.26 13.83 2.21
C ASN A 111 -16.65 14.76 3.26
N ASP A 112 -15.57 14.34 3.91
CA ASP A 112 -14.79 15.18 4.82
C ASP A 112 -14.25 16.43 4.08
N LEU A 113 -13.65 16.24 2.89
CA LEU A 113 -13.24 17.35 2.01
C LEU A 113 -14.41 18.28 1.69
N LYS A 114 -15.58 17.71 1.36
CA LYS A 114 -16.78 18.47 1.04
C LYS A 114 -17.28 19.28 2.24
N SER A 115 -17.28 18.72 3.45
CA SER A 115 -17.62 19.46 4.68
C SER A 115 -16.61 20.56 4.98
N SER A 116 -15.34 20.36 4.63
CA SER A 116 -14.26 21.34 4.71
C SER A 116 -14.26 22.36 3.56
N GLY A 117 -15.36 22.44 2.79
CA GLY A 117 -15.53 23.44 1.74
C GLY A 117 -14.68 23.20 0.48
N TRP A 118 -14.29 21.95 0.21
CA TRP A 118 -13.40 21.56 -0.89
C TRP A 118 -12.00 22.18 -0.80
N VAL A 119 -11.48 22.30 0.43
CA VAL A 119 -10.14 22.78 0.72
C VAL A 119 -9.40 21.71 1.51
N ASP A 120 -8.34 21.18 0.92
CA ASP A 120 -7.36 20.31 1.58
C ASP A 120 -6.13 21.13 2.01
N LYS A 121 -5.35 20.58 2.96
CA LYS A 121 -4.14 21.21 3.50
C LYS A 121 -2.82 20.71 2.88
N ILE A 122 -2.87 19.67 2.05
CA ILE A 122 -1.69 18.90 1.62
C ILE A 122 -1.21 19.32 0.22
N SER A 123 -2.11 19.53 -0.73
CA SER A 123 -1.75 19.73 -2.13
C SER A 123 -1.17 21.11 -2.42
N TRP A 124 -0.09 21.13 -3.21
CA TRP A 124 0.46 22.33 -3.82
C TRP A 124 -0.43 22.78 -4.99
N LYS A 125 -1.17 23.87 -4.80
CA LYS A 125 -2.07 24.43 -5.83
C LYS A 125 -1.37 25.56 -6.59
N LEU A 126 -0.42 25.20 -7.47
CA LEU A 126 0.38 26.20 -8.20
C LEU A 126 -0.49 27.17 -9.01
N HIS A 127 -1.61 26.71 -9.58
CA HIS A 127 -2.56 27.58 -10.29
C HIS A 127 -3.09 28.75 -9.43
N SER A 128 -3.13 28.60 -8.10
CA SER A 128 -3.60 29.65 -7.18
C SER A 128 -2.66 30.84 -7.06
N THR A 129 -1.38 30.67 -7.44
CA THR A 129 -0.40 31.77 -7.51
C THR A 129 -0.45 32.52 -8.84
N LEU A 130 -1.27 32.06 -9.79
CA LEU A 130 -1.38 32.58 -11.15
C LEU A 130 -2.81 33.07 -11.46
N PRO A 131 -3.28 34.16 -10.84
CA PRO A 131 -4.66 34.65 -11.02
C PRO A 131 -4.98 35.08 -12.46
N SER A 132 -3.96 35.40 -13.27
CA SER A 132 -4.11 35.72 -14.69
C SER A 132 -4.70 34.58 -15.51
N LEU A 133 -4.50 33.32 -15.11
CA LEU A 133 -5.09 32.14 -15.75
C LEU A 133 -6.62 32.19 -15.68
N GLN A 134 -7.17 32.60 -14.54
CA GLN A 134 -8.61 32.73 -14.34
C GLN A 134 -9.20 33.92 -15.09
N GLN A 135 -8.44 35.02 -15.20
CA GLN A 135 -8.90 36.25 -15.87
C GLN A 135 -8.89 36.15 -17.40
N HIS A 136 -7.87 35.50 -17.98
CA HIS A 136 -7.65 35.48 -19.43
C HIS A 136 -7.80 34.09 -20.05
N GLY A 137 -8.07 33.07 -19.22
CA GLY A 137 -8.26 31.70 -19.66
C GLY A 137 -9.43 31.57 -20.63
N LYS A 138 -9.22 30.84 -21.72
CA LYS A 138 -10.26 30.47 -22.68
C LYS A 138 -10.52 28.98 -22.55
N PRO A 139 -11.48 28.56 -21.73
CA PRO A 139 -11.75 27.15 -21.52
C PRO A 139 -12.23 26.50 -22.81
N HIS A 140 -11.77 25.27 -23.05
CA HIS A 140 -12.21 24.45 -24.17
C HIS A 140 -13.41 23.62 -23.73
N SER A 141 -14.50 23.72 -24.49
CA SER A 141 -15.61 22.79 -24.39
C SER A 141 -15.32 21.55 -25.21
N PHE A 142 -15.94 20.42 -24.85
CA PHE A 142 -15.84 19.19 -25.62
C PHE A 142 -17.15 18.42 -25.64
N ASN A 143 -17.33 17.63 -26.70
CA ASN A 143 -18.51 16.79 -26.87
C ASN A 143 -18.59 15.73 -25.77
N PRO A 144 -19.81 15.39 -25.29
CA PRO A 144 -20.01 14.35 -24.29
C PRO A 144 -19.26 13.07 -24.66
N ILE A 145 -18.60 12.49 -23.67
CA ILE A 145 -17.89 11.22 -23.80
C ILE A 145 -18.66 10.21 -22.95
N SER A 146 -19.01 9.09 -23.57
CA SER A 146 -19.68 8.00 -22.89
C SER A 146 -18.69 6.87 -22.61
N PRO A 147 -18.85 6.13 -21.50
CA PRO A 147 -18.08 4.91 -21.27
C PRO A 147 -18.36 3.87 -22.38
N PRO A 148 -17.38 3.03 -22.75
CA PRO A 148 -17.61 1.91 -23.67
C PRO A 148 -18.68 0.95 -23.14
N ASP A 149 -19.36 0.23 -24.04
CA ASP A 149 -20.36 -0.77 -23.66
C ASP A 149 -19.80 -1.86 -22.74
N TYR A 150 -20.69 -2.59 -22.05
CA TYR A 150 -20.26 -3.71 -21.21
C TYR A 150 -19.72 -4.86 -22.05
N ASP A 151 -18.51 -5.29 -21.72
CA ASP A 151 -17.86 -6.47 -22.28
C ASP A 151 -17.44 -7.40 -21.13
N ALA A 152 -17.94 -8.63 -21.16
CA ALA A 152 -17.69 -9.66 -20.15
C ALA A 152 -16.23 -10.16 -20.14
N TYR A 153 -15.48 -9.95 -21.23
CA TYR A 153 -14.08 -10.33 -21.34
C TYR A 153 -13.12 -9.28 -20.77
N VAL A 154 -13.61 -8.09 -20.46
CA VAL A 154 -12.79 -7.01 -19.87
C VAL A 154 -12.61 -7.23 -18.38
N SER A 155 -11.36 -7.36 -17.95
CA SER A 155 -10.98 -7.49 -16.54
C SER A 155 -10.74 -6.11 -15.91
N TYR A 156 -11.74 -5.59 -15.20
CA TYR A 156 -11.62 -4.33 -14.44
C TYR A 156 -10.70 -4.48 -13.21
N PRO A 157 -10.05 -3.40 -12.76
CA PRO A 157 -9.22 -3.43 -11.56
C PRO A 157 -10.03 -3.88 -10.34
N ILE A 158 -9.48 -4.83 -9.60
CA ILE A 158 -10.13 -5.39 -8.41
C ILE A 158 -10.09 -4.35 -7.29
N PRO A 159 -11.18 -4.19 -6.50
CA PRO A 159 -11.18 -3.26 -5.39
C PRO A 159 -10.11 -3.62 -4.35
N ARG A 160 -9.38 -2.61 -3.87
CA ARG A 160 -8.31 -2.78 -2.88
C ARG A 160 -8.82 -2.42 -1.49
N VAL A 161 -8.50 -3.24 -0.51
CA VAL A 161 -8.69 -2.89 0.90
C VAL A 161 -7.56 -1.97 1.31
N VAL A 162 -7.91 -0.81 1.87
CA VAL A 162 -6.93 0.17 2.36
C VAL A 162 -6.21 -0.41 3.58
N PHE A 163 -4.90 -0.59 3.47
CA PHE A 163 -4.06 -0.99 4.59
C PHE A 163 -3.88 0.19 5.56
N ARG A 164 -4.12 -0.06 6.85
CA ARG A 164 -3.98 0.93 7.93
C ARG A 164 -3.40 0.26 9.15
N MET A 165 -2.38 0.87 9.74
CA MET A 165 -1.81 0.42 10.98
C MET A 165 -1.53 1.55 11.97
N PHE A 166 -1.24 2.76 11.48
CA PHE A 166 -0.91 3.92 12.29
C PHE A 166 -2.04 4.94 12.40
N ASP A 167 -2.17 5.52 13.61
CA ASP A 167 -2.91 6.73 13.88
C ASP A 167 -2.02 7.81 14.55
N TYR A 168 -2.63 8.93 14.95
CA TYR A 168 -1.91 10.07 15.51
C TYR A 168 -1.23 9.76 16.86
N THR A 169 -1.68 8.74 17.59
CA THR A 169 -1.10 8.32 18.88
C THR A 169 0.18 7.52 18.72
N ASP A 170 0.43 6.98 17.53
CA ASP A 170 1.64 6.23 17.21
C ASP A 170 2.84 7.14 16.90
N VAL A 171 2.60 8.41 16.57
CA VAL A 171 3.65 9.33 16.14
C VAL A 171 4.49 9.74 17.34
N LEU A 172 5.73 9.25 17.39
CA LEU A 172 6.74 9.69 18.36
C LEU A 172 7.08 11.16 18.15
N ASP A 173 7.01 11.96 19.22
CA ASP A 173 7.51 13.33 19.19
C ASP A 173 9.04 13.32 19.32
N VAL A 174 9.72 13.31 18.17
CA VAL A 174 11.19 13.37 18.12
C VAL A 174 11.73 14.79 18.33
N ASN A 175 10.86 15.81 18.34
CA ASN A 175 11.24 17.22 18.39
C ASN A 175 10.55 17.95 19.54
N GLU A 176 10.54 17.39 20.75
CA GLU A 176 10.06 18.06 21.97
C GLU A 176 10.71 19.45 22.23
N LEU A 177 11.79 19.79 21.50
CA LEU A 177 12.57 21.01 21.62
C LEU A 177 12.23 22.10 20.59
N ASP A 178 11.43 21.82 19.55
CA ASP A 178 11.00 22.85 18.58
C ASP A 178 9.72 23.54 19.08
N GLU A 179 9.73 24.86 19.19
CA GLU A 179 8.58 25.69 19.63
C GLU A 179 7.41 25.74 18.61
N GLY A 180 7.42 24.88 17.59
CA GLY A 180 6.38 24.81 16.55
C GLY A 180 5.38 23.67 16.79
N ASP A 181 4.21 23.75 16.17
CA ASP A 181 3.24 22.64 16.21
C ASP A 181 3.86 21.36 15.61
N SER A 182 3.98 20.31 16.43
CA SER A 182 4.42 18.98 15.98
C SER A 182 3.50 18.48 14.85
N PRO A 183 4.05 17.89 13.77
CA PRO A 183 3.25 17.45 12.64
C PRO A 183 2.29 16.34 13.08
N VAL A 184 1.01 16.50 12.78
CA VAL A 184 -0.03 15.52 13.14
C VAL A 184 -0.29 14.59 11.96
N LEU A 185 -0.31 13.27 12.21
CA LEU A 185 -0.69 12.30 11.20
C LEU A 185 -2.16 12.49 10.78
N PRO A 186 -2.46 12.73 9.49
CA PRO A 186 -3.84 12.87 9.05
C PRO A 186 -4.67 11.62 9.34
N GLY A 187 -5.88 11.82 9.88
CA GLY A 187 -6.77 10.73 10.25
C GLY A 187 -7.17 9.86 9.05
N ALA A 188 -7.46 8.58 9.29
CA ALA A 188 -7.73 7.60 8.22
C ALA A 188 -8.88 8.00 7.27
N HIS A 189 -9.84 8.79 7.75
CA HIS A 189 -11.01 9.25 6.98
C HIS A 189 -10.88 10.69 6.48
N THR A 190 -9.72 11.34 6.58
CA THR A 190 -9.51 12.68 5.99
C THR A 190 -8.97 12.56 4.58
N ILE A 191 -9.28 13.54 3.74
CA ILE A 191 -8.75 13.56 2.37
C ILE A 191 -7.24 13.77 2.33
N GLU A 192 -6.68 14.46 3.32
CA GLU A 192 -5.24 14.64 3.46
C GLU A 192 -4.52 13.30 3.53
N ARG A 193 -5.05 12.33 4.31
CA ARG A 193 -4.45 10.99 4.38
C ARG A 193 -4.44 10.31 3.02
N PHE A 194 -5.56 10.39 2.30
CA PHE A 194 -5.67 9.84 0.95
C PHE A 194 -4.67 10.45 -0.03
N LEU A 195 -4.55 11.78 -0.05
CA LEU A 195 -3.68 12.48 -0.99
C LEU A 195 -2.20 12.14 -0.76
N VAL A 196 -1.73 12.11 0.50
CA VAL A 196 -0.34 11.75 0.79
C VAL A 196 -0.08 10.27 0.48
N ASP A 197 -1.00 9.37 0.83
CA ASP A 197 -0.89 7.95 0.48
C ASP A 197 -0.77 7.76 -1.05
N ASP A 198 -1.60 8.46 -1.82
CA ASP A 198 -1.59 8.40 -3.28
C ASP A 198 -0.27 8.93 -3.86
N TYR A 199 0.27 10.04 -3.34
CA TYR A 199 1.60 10.53 -3.75
C TYR A 199 2.70 9.51 -3.49
N VAL A 200 2.73 8.91 -2.29
CA VAL A 200 3.71 7.88 -1.92
C VAL A 200 3.58 6.67 -2.84
N GLN A 201 2.36 6.20 -3.10
CA GLN A 201 2.11 5.05 -3.97
C GLN A 201 2.57 5.31 -5.42
N ILE A 202 2.29 6.51 -5.96
CA ILE A 202 2.74 6.90 -7.31
C ILE A 202 4.27 6.89 -7.38
N ILE A 203 4.97 7.38 -6.36
CA ILE A 203 6.44 7.36 -6.32
C ILE A 203 6.96 5.91 -6.27
N ILE A 204 6.37 5.06 -5.42
CA ILE A 204 6.75 3.65 -5.31
C ILE A 204 6.61 2.93 -6.65
N GLU A 205 5.47 3.10 -7.32
CA GLU A 205 5.19 2.48 -8.63
C GLU A 205 6.13 3.01 -9.71
N SER A 206 6.29 4.34 -9.80
CA SER A 206 7.12 5.01 -10.82
C SER A 206 8.62 4.73 -10.65
N CYS A 207 9.10 4.55 -9.43
CA CYS A 207 10.51 4.31 -9.12
C CYS A 207 10.84 2.85 -8.78
N SER A 208 9.93 1.92 -9.05
CA SER A 208 10.01 0.49 -8.69
C SER A 208 11.26 -0.25 -9.25
N TYR A 209 11.88 0.26 -10.31
CA TYR A 209 13.11 -0.31 -10.88
C TYR A 209 14.40 0.22 -10.24
N ASN A 210 14.33 1.28 -9.42
CA ASN A 210 15.50 1.87 -8.77
C ASN A 210 15.18 2.28 -7.33
N ARG A 211 15.47 1.36 -6.39
CA ARG A 211 15.23 1.56 -4.96
C ARG A 211 15.92 2.80 -4.37
N SER A 212 17.08 3.20 -4.88
CA SER A 212 17.82 4.37 -4.39
C SER A 212 17.18 5.68 -4.82
N ILE A 213 16.69 5.75 -6.06
CA ILE A 213 15.87 6.90 -6.50
C ILE A 213 14.56 6.91 -5.72
N CYS A 214 13.88 5.76 -5.61
CA CYS A 214 12.62 5.64 -4.89
C CYS A 214 12.73 6.15 -3.44
N ALA A 215 13.71 5.66 -2.67
CA ALA A 215 13.91 6.08 -1.28
C ALA A 215 14.17 7.59 -1.14
N ARG A 216 15.05 8.15 -1.98
CA ARG A 216 15.36 9.59 -1.95
C ARG A 216 14.14 10.44 -2.32
N THR A 217 13.39 10.05 -3.35
CA THR A 217 12.18 10.76 -3.77
C THR A 217 11.08 10.70 -2.72
N LEU A 218 10.92 9.56 -2.04
CA LEU A 218 9.97 9.42 -0.92
C LEU A 218 10.34 10.34 0.24
N LEU A 219 11.62 10.33 0.67
CA LEU A 219 12.08 11.15 1.79
C LEU A 219 12.14 12.65 1.47
N SER A 220 12.21 13.02 0.19
CA SER A 220 12.13 14.41 -0.26
C SER A 220 10.70 14.89 -0.54
N LEU A 221 9.67 14.09 -0.25
CA LEU A 221 8.29 14.47 -0.54
C LEU A 221 7.82 15.57 0.40
N GLU A 222 7.71 16.79 -0.13
CA GLU A 222 7.18 17.94 0.59
C GLU A 222 5.71 18.17 0.24
N THR A 223 4.89 18.37 1.26
CA THR A 223 3.48 18.76 1.12
C THR A 223 3.27 20.13 1.75
N ARG A 224 2.16 20.79 1.42
CA ARG A 224 1.91 22.16 1.89
C ARG A 224 1.78 22.26 3.41
N ALA A 225 1.17 21.27 4.05
CA ALA A 225 1.14 21.12 5.50
C ALA A 225 2.13 20.04 5.92
N ARG A 226 2.86 20.25 7.02
CA ARG A 226 3.79 19.24 7.53
C ARG A 226 3.02 18.01 8.00
N VAL A 227 3.49 16.83 7.61
CA VAL A 227 2.96 15.53 8.05
C VAL A 227 4.14 14.62 8.46
N PRO A 228 3.91 13.64 9.36
CA PRO A 228 4.90 12.62 9.69
C PRO A 228 5.13 11.65 8.51
N ILE A 229 5.93 12.09 7.53
CA ILE A 229 6.03 11.41 6.24
C ILE A 229 6.64 10.01 6.36
N GLU A 230 7.57 9.81 7.29
CA GLU A 230 8.22 8.53 7.56
C GLU A 230 7.23 7.44 8.00
N TYR A 231 6.24 7.79 8.82
CA TYR A 231 5.17 6.87 9.23
C TYR A 231 4.31 6.46 8.05
N ILE A 232 3.96 7.42 7.19
CA ILE A 232 3.17 7.17 5.98
C ILE A 232 3.97 6.31 5.01
N ILE A 233 5.25 6.60 4.78
CA ILE A 233 6.13 5.80 3.92
C ILE A 233 6.19 4.35 4.41
N VAL A 234 6.49 4.13 5.70
CA VAL A 234 6.59 2.79 6.26
C VAL A 234 5.25 2.04 6.15
N GLU A 235 4.12 2.70 6.44
CA GLU A 235 2.79 2.11 6.28
C GLU A 235 2.49 1.73 4.84
N GLN A 236 2.77 2.61 3.87
CA GLN A 236 2.51 2.33 2.45
C GLN A 236 3.41 1.25 1.87
N VAL A 237 4.69 1.19 2.27
CA VAL A 237 5.62 0.15 1.85
C VAL A 237 5.19 -1.22 2.41
N LEU A 238 4.80 -1.29 3.68
CA LEU A 238 4.27 -2.52 4.28
C LEU A 238 2.90 -2.90 3.70
N GLY A 239 2.02 -1.91 3.49
CA GLY A 239 0.72 -2.10 2.85
C GLY A 239 0.84 -2.65 1.44
N GLY A 240 1.75 -2.10 0.63
CA GLY A 240 2.07 -2.60 -0.70
C GLY A 240 2.61 -4.03 -0.69
N MET A 241 3.41 -4.39 0.32
CA MET A 241 3.89 -5.76 0.53
C MET A 241 2.76 -6.72 0.91
N PHE A 242 1.83 -6.32 1.77
CA PHE A 242 0.72 -7.15 2.27
C PHE A 242 -0.55 -7.10 1.42
N GLN A 243 -0.57 -6.30 0.35
CA GLN A 243 -1.70 -6.14 -0.55
C GLN A 243 -2.18 -7.50 -1.10
N LEU A 244 -3.49 -7.71 -1.13
CA LEU A 244 -4.10 -8.90 -1.72
C LEU A 244 -4.73 -8.56 -3.07
N PRO A 245 -4.71 -9.51 -4.04
CA PRO A 245 -4.13 -10.86 -3.95
C PRO A 245 -2.59 -10.88 -3.99
N GLU A 246 -1.99 -9.89 -4.63
CA GLU A 246 -0.55 -9.78 -4.87
C GLU A 246 -0.01 -8.42 -4.39
N PRO A 247 1.30 -8.31 -4.09
CA PRO A 247 1.92 -7.03 -3.77
C PRO A 247 1.71 -5.99 -4.89
N THR A 248 1.62 -4.70 -4.53
CA THR A 248 1.26 -3.65 -5.51
C THR A 248 2.30 -3.48 -6.62
N VAL A 249 3.57 -3.72 -6.33
CA VAL A 249 4.65 -3.69 -7.33
C VAL A 249 4.87 -5.10 -7.88
N THR A 250 4.63 -5.26 -9.18
CA THR A 250 4.75 -6.55 -9.88
C THR A 250 6.21 -6.96 -10.11
N HIS A 251 7.07 -6.02 -10.49
CA HIS A 251 8.49 -6.28 -10.71
C HIS A 251 9.26 -6.40 -9.38
N GLY A 252 9.92 -7.54 -9.16
CA GLY A 252 10.69 -7.79 -7.93
C GLY A 252 9.85 -8.11 -6.69
N GLN A 253 8.53 -7.87 -6.70
CA GLN A 253 7.57 -8.24 -5.65
C GLN A 253 8.10 -7.94 -4.23
N LEU A 254 8.15 -8.94 -3.34
CA LEU A 254 8.61 -8.79 -1.95
C LEU A 254 10.08 -8.36 -1.84
N LEU A 255 10.93 -8.74 -2.81
CA LEU A 255 12.34 -8.37 -2.79
C LEU A 255 12.51 -6.86 -3.01
N PHE A 256 11.69 -6.26 -3.87
CA PHE A 256 11.68 -4.80 -4.05
C PHE A 256 11.37 -4.08 -2.73
N PHE A 257 10.27 -4.44 -2.06
CA PHE A 257 9.89 -3.81 -0.79
C PHE A 257 10.95 -4.04 0.30
N GLY A 258 11.49 -5.26 0.43
CA GLY A 258 12.54 -5.56 1.39
C GLY A 258 13.81 -4.73 1.15
N ALA A 259 14.24 -4.60 -0.10
CA ALA A 259 15.41 -3.80 -0.46
C ALA A 259 15.16 -2.29 -0.32
N LEU A 260 13.94 -1.82 -0.60
CA LEU A 260 13.53 -0.43 -0.40
C LEU A 260 13.57 -0.05 1.08
N ILE A 261 13.08 -0.90 1.98
CA ILE A 261 13.15 -0.68 3.44
C ILE A 261 14.60 -0.52 3.90
N ILE A 262 15.51 -1.39 3.44
CA ILE A 262 16.94 -1.27 3.76
C ILE A 262 17.49 0.06 3.25
N GLN A 263 17.15 0.46 2.03
CA GLN A 263 17.57 1.75 1.49
C GLN A 263 17.03 2.93 2.32
N LEU A 264 15.76 2.91 2.71
CA LEU A 264 15.15 3.95 3.54
C LEU A 264 15.84 4.06 4.91
N CYS A 265 16.17 2.93 5.55
CA CYS A 265 16.94 2.92 6.80
C CYS A 265 18.35 3.50 6.63
N ASN A 266 18.97 3.35 5.46
CA ASN A 266 20.29 3.92 5.18
C ASN A 266 20.21 5.44 4.93
N GLU A 267 19.18 5.90 4.23
CA GLU A 267 18.98 7.32 3.90
C GLU A 267 18.46 8.15 5.10
N SER A 268 17.65 7.56 5.98
CA SER A 268 17.13 8.18 7.21
C SER A 268 17.37 7.30 8.43
N SER A 269 18.62 7.27 8.90
CA SER A 269 19.09 6.32 9.91
C SER A 269 18.59 6.58 11.33
N MET A 270 18.07 7.77 11.61
CA MET A 270 17.55 8.13 12.94
C MET A 270 16.06 7.82 13.08
N THR A 271 15.25 8.12 12.05
CA THR A 271 13.78 8.07 12.17
C THR A 271 13.21 6.77 11.62
N ILE A 272 13.56 6.37 10.38
CA ILE A 272 12.95 5.21 9.72
C ILE A 272 13.14 3.91 10.53
N PRO A 273 14.33 3.58 11.09
CA PRO A 273 14.49 2.38 11.89
C PRO A 273 13.59 2.33 13.14
N LEU A 274 13.34 3.46 13.80
CA LEU A 274 12.46 3.55 14.96
C LEU A 274 11.00 3.29 14.56
N VAL A 275 10.53 3.98 13.51
CA VAL A 275 9.18 3.79 12.95
C VAL A 275 8.98 2.34 12.47
N LEU A 276 10.00 1.75 11.83
CA LEU A 276 9.95 0.38 11.35
C LEU A 276 9.92 -0.65 12.49
N ALA A 277 10.67 -0.41 13.56
CA ALA A 277 10.64 -1.27 14.75
C ALA A 277 9.26 -1.24 15.41
N GLN A 278 8.67 -0.05 15.59
CA GLN A 278 7.31 0.13 16.09
C GLN A 278 6.29 -0.55 15.17
N ALA A 279 6.41 -0.38 13.85
CA ALA A 279 5.56 -1.04 12.86
C ALA A 279 5.62 -2.57 13.01
N THR A 280 6.83 -3.11 13.17
CA THR A 280 7.07 -4.55 13.33
C THR A 280 6.41 -5.09 14.60
N GLU A 281 6.45 -4.33 15.70
CA GLU A 281 5.77 -4.68 16.95
C GLU A 281 4.25 -4.71 16.77
N LEU A 282 3.67 -3.64 16.19
CA LEU A 282 2.23 -3.57 15.93
C LEU A 282 1.75 -4.72 15.04
N LEU A 283 2.52 -5.09 14.01
CA LEU A 283 2.22 -6.25 13.17
C LEU A 283 2.25 -7.55 13.99
N PHE A 284 3.26 -7.73 14.84
CA PHE A 284 3.40 -8.91 15.69
C PHE A 284 2.23 -9.05 16.69
N GLU A 285 1.83 -7.96 17.34
CA GLU A 285 0.68 -7.92 18.24
C GLU A 285 -0.62 -8.28 17.53
N ARG A 286 -0.80 -7.81 16.28
CA ARG A 286 -2.01 -8.00 15.48
C ARG A 286 -2.01 -9.29 14.64
N LEU A 287 -1.01 -10.17 14.79
CA LEU A 287 -0.88 -11.41 14.00
C LEU A 287 -2.12 -12.32 14.01
N ASN A 288 -2.89 -12.33 15.11
CA ASN A 288 -4.12 -13.14 15.20
C ASN A 288 -5.23 -12.69 14.22
N GLN A 289 -5.17 -11.45 13.72
CA GLN A 289 -6.12 -10.89 12.77
C GLN A 289 -5.55 -10.86 11.34
N MET A 290 -4.25 -11.08 11.18
CA MET A 290 -3.56 -11.05 9.90
C MET A 290 -3.88 -12.30 9.06
N LYS A 291 -4.11 -12.13 7.76
CA LYS A 291 -4.36 -13.25 6.84
C LYS A 291 -3.10 -14.13 6.70
N PRO A 292 -3.22 -15.47 6.59
CA PRO A 292 -2.06 -16.38 6.55
C PRO A 292 -1.02 -16.03 5.48
N ILE A 293 -1.46 -15.64 4.27
CA ILE A 293 -0.56 -15.23 3.19
C ILE A 293 0.24 -13.96 3.54
N CYS A 294 -0.34 -13.02 4.30
CA CYS A 294 0.36 -11.83 4.77
C CYS A 294 1.37 -12.19 5.87
N ILE A 295 1.06 -13.17 6.73
CA ILE A 295 2.00 -13.70 7.73
C ILE A 295 3.22 -14.34 7.04
N GLU A 296 3.01 -15.11 5.98
CA GLU A 296 4.11 -15.67 5.19
C GLU A 296 5.00 -14.57 4.60
N ARG A 297 4.41 -13.52 4.03
CA ARG A 297 5.15 -12.35 3.51
C ARG A 297 5.91 -11.63 4.63
N PHE A 298 5.33 -11.51 5.82
CA PHE A 298 5.99 -10.93 6.99
C PHE A 298 7.20 -11.78 7.38
N VAL A 299 7.06 -13.11 7.49
CA VAL A 299 8.19 -14.02 7.75
C VAL A 299 9.29 -13.86 6.69
N ASN A 300 8.92 -13.77 5.40
CA ASN A 300 9.87 -13.60 4.29
C ASN A 300 10.64 -12.28 4.39
N TRP A 301 9.94 -11.17 4.57
CA TRP A 301 10.55 -9.85 4.71
C TRP A 301 11.37 -9.74 5.98
N PHE A 302 10.82 -10.12 7.14
CA PHE A 302 11.47 -9.95 8.43
C PHE A 302 12.75 -10.77 8.53
N SER A 303 12.75 -12.03 8.06
CA SER A 303 13.97 -12.85 8.01
C SER A 303 15.03 -12.24 7.08
N TYR A 304 14.64 -11.73 5.91
CA TYR A 304 15.55 -11.02 4.99
C TYR A 304 16.11 -9.74 5.63
N HIS A 305 15.26 -8.92 6.24
CA HIS A 305 15.66 -7.70 6.92
C HIS A 305 16.68 -7.99 8.03
N LEU A 306 16.37 -8.94 8.93
CA LEU A 306 17.27 -9.34 10.01
C LEU A 306 18.65 -9.78 9.51
N THR A 307 18.74 -10.51 8.40
CA THR A 307 20.06 -10.92 7.87
C THR A 307 20.93 -9.73 7.43
N ASN A 308 20.33 -8.61 7.03
CA ASN A 308 21.05 -7.39 6.69
C ASN A 308 21.50 -6.58 7.92
N TYR A 309 20.88 -6.82 9.09
CA TYR A 309 21.20 -6.18 10.38
C TYR A 309 21.75 -7.19 11.39
N GLN A 310 22.59 -8.13 10.93
CA GLN A 310 23.32 -9.06 11.79
C GLN A 310 22.41 -9.90 12.72
N MET A 311 21.17 -10.15 12.30
CA MET A 311 20.12 -10.87 13.03
C MET A 311 19.80 -10.28 14.42
N GLN A 312 20.00 -8.97 14.58
CA GLN A 312 19.67 -8.27 15.81
C GLN A 312 18.17 -7.98 15.87
N TRP A 313 17.54 -8.40 16.96
CA TRP A 313 16.16 -8.08 17.32
C TRP A 313 15.99 -8.24 18.83
N THR A 314 15.06 -7.49 19.42
CA THR A 314 14.72 -7.60 20.85
C THR A 314 13.79 -8.78 21.11
N TRP A 315 14.23 -10.01 20.78
CA TRP A 315 13.44 -11.24 20.92
C TRP A 315 12.79 -11.44 22.30
N ARG A 316 13.38 -10.86 23.36
CA ARG A 316 12.84 -10.94 24.73
C ARG A 316 11.46 -10.28 24.85
N ASP A 317 11.16 -9.26 24.06
CA ASP A 317 9.87 -8.57 24.08
C ASP A 317 8.75 -9.51 23.62
N TRP A 318 9.08 -10.45 22.74
CA TRP A 318 8.17 -11.48 22.24
C TRP A 318 8.15 -12.76 23.09
N ALA A 319 8.76 -12.77 24.28
CA ALA A 319 8.87 -13.95 25.13
C ALA A 319 7.51 -14.52 25.57
N TYR A 320 6.47 -13.69 25.62
CA TYR A 320 5.12 -14.15 25.96
C TYR A 320 4.59 -15.20 24.98
N ALA A 321 5.00 -15.14 23.70
CA ALA A 321 4.63 -16.13 22.69
C ALA A 321 5.16 -17.55 23.01
N LEU A 322 6.17 -17.70 23.88
CA LEU A 322 6.68 -19.00 24.33
C LEU A 322 5.59 -19.84 25.01
N LYS A 323 4.68 -19.17 25.72
CA LYS A 323 3.60 -19.79 26.50
C LYS A 323 2.35 -20.10 25.66
N GLU A 324 2.27 -19.55 24.44
CA GLU A 324 1.13 -19.76 23.56
C GLU A 324 1.11 -21.17 22.94
N ASN A 325 -0.08 -21.57 22.44
CA ASN A 325 -0.28 -22.81 21.72
C ASN A 325 0.69 -22.92 20.52
N ARG A 326 1.14 -24.15 20.20
CA ARG A 326 2.01 -24.44 19.05
C ARG A 326 1.49 -23.86 17.72
N MET A 327 0.16 -23.79 17.56
CA MET A 327 -0.50 -23.27 16.35
C MET A 327 -0.78 -21.77 16.39
N SER A 328 -0.39 -21.06 17.47
CA SER A 328 -0.57 -19.60 17.54
C SER A 328 0.20 -18.89 16.40
N PRO A 329 -0.42 -17.93 15.70
CA PRO A 329 0.23 -17.11 14.69
C PRO A 329 1.57 -16.49 15.12
N ARG A 330 1.66 -15.94 16.34
CA ARG A 330 2.90 -15.33 16.86
C ARG A 330 4.02 -16.34 17.03
N LYS A 331 3.69 -17.49 17.62
CA LYS A 331 4.61 -18.60 17.81
C LYS A 331 5.08 -19.16 16.47
N ARG A 332 4.17 -19.32 15.51
CA ARG A 332 4.48 -19.78 14.15
C ARG A 332 5.39 -18.78 13.43
N LEU A 333 5.12 -17.48 13.52
CA LEU A 333 5.98 -16.46 12.92
C LEU A 333 7.43 -16.58 13.43
N ILE A 334 7.65 -16.66 14.75
CA ILE A 334 9.00 -16.81 15.32
C ILE A 334 9.69 -18.09 14.82
N VAL A 335 9.00 -19.23 14.86
CA VAL A 335 9.55 -20.52 14.42
C VAL A 335 9.92 -20.50 12.94
N GLU A 336 9.04 -19.96 12.08
CA GLU A 336 9.29 -19.89 10.64
C GLU A 336 10.40 -18.86 10.32
N THR A 337 10.46 -17.73 11.04
CA THR A 337 11.57 -16.78 10.92
C THR A 337 12.90 -17.44 11.27
N PHE A 338 13.00 -18.15 12.39
CA PHE A 338 14.23 -18.87 12.76
C PHE A 338 14.61 -19.94 11.73
N ALA A 339 13.63 -20.69 11.21
CA ALA A 339 13.87 -21.66 10.15
C ALA A 339 14.48 -20.99 8.89
N ARG A 340 14.00 -19.80 8.52
CA ARG A 340 14.56 -19.03 7.40
C ARG A 340 15.93 -18.43 7.70
N LEU A 341 16.16 -17.91 8.90
CA LEU A 341 17.47 -17.39 9.31
C LEU A 341 18.54 -18.50 9.26
N VAL A 342 18.19 -19.73 9.66
CA VAL A 342 19.11 -20.87 9.54
C VAL A 342 19.41 -21.19 8.07
N ARG A 343 18.44 -21.04 7.16
CA ARG A 343 18.67 -21.22 5.71
C ARG A 343 19.53 -20.12 5.09
N PHE A 344 19.41 -18.88 5.56
CA PHE A 344 20.26 -17.77 5.13
C PHE A 344 21.64 -17.77 5.80
N SER A 345 21.87 -18.67 6.75
CA SER A 345 23.11 -18.79 7.51
C SER A 345 23.37 -20.24 7.90
N TYR A 346 23.73 -20.50 9.15
CA TYR A 346 23.91 -21.85 9.70
C TYR A 346 23.39 -21.90 11.15
N PHE A 347 23.06 -23.10 11.61
CA PHE A 347 22.34 -23.33 12.86
C PHE A 347 23.04 -22.70 14.08
N GLU A 348 24.35 -22.90 14.21
CA GLU A 348 25.15 -22.44 15.35
C GLU A 348 25.21 -20.91 15.43
N ASN A 349 25.26 -20.20 14.29
CA ASN A 349 25.25 -18.73 14.27
C ASN A 349 23.87 -18.16 14.61
N VAL A 350 22.78 -18.79 14.17
CA VAL A 350 21.44 -18.34 14.59
C VAL A 350 21.24 -18.61 16.08
N GLN A 351 21.62 -19.79 16.55
CA GLN A 351 21.52 -20.17 17.95
C GLN A 351 22.30 -19.21 18.87
N SER A 352 23.49 -18.76 18.47
CA SER A 352 24.30 -17.83 19.29
C SER A 352 23.71 -16.42 19.36
N ARG A 353 22.85 -16.03 18.42
CA ARG A 353 22.22 -14.69 18.33
C ARG A 353 20.84 -14.61 18.96
N VAL A 354 20.18 -15.74 19.21
CA VAL A 354 18.87 -15.78 19.87
C VAL A 354 19.00 -16.07 21.38
N PRO A 355 18.12 -15.53 22.25
CA PRO A 355 18.17 -15.85 23.68
C PRO A 355 17.89 -17.33 23.96
N LYS A 356 18.56 -17.91 24.97
CA LYS A 356 18.47 -19.35 25.32
C LYS A 356 17.04 -19.90 25.46
N GLN A 357 16.12 -19.10 26.02
CA GLN A 357 14.71 -19.48 26.18
C GLN A 357 13.98 -19.77 24.85
N PHE A 358 14.48 -19.21 23.73
CA PHE A 358 13.97 -19.40 22.38
C PHE A 358 14.61 -20.58 21.65
N HIS A 359 15.63 -21.25 22.20
CA HIS A 359 16.30 -22.38 21.52
C HIS A 359 15.32 -23.52 21.17
N LYS A 360 14.28 -23.72 21.99
CA LYS A 360 13.21 -24.70 21.74
C LYS A 360 12.33 -24.37 20.51
N MET A 361 12.45 -23.17 19.95
CA MET A 361 11.75 -22.73 18.74
C MET A 361 12.63 -22.78 17.50
N LEU A 362 13.93 -23.06 17.63
CA LEU A 362 14.81 -23.28 16.49
C LEU A 362 14.35 -24.52 15.71
N PRO A 363 14.55 -24.55 14.38
CA PRO A 363 14.36 -25.77 13.61
C PRO A 363 15.28 -26.89 14.13
N PRO A 364 15.01 -28.17 13.85
CA PRO A 364 15.97 -29.22 14.14
C PRO A 364 17.30 -28.94 13.42
N GLN A 365 18.42 -29.22 14.09
CA GLN A 365 19.74 -29.04 13.49
C GLN A 365 19.82 -29.86 12.19
N PRO A 366 20.22 -29.24 11.06
CA PRO A 366 20.25 -29.92 9.77
C PRO A 366 21.37 -30.96 9.77
N LYS A 367 21.03 -32.21 10.10
CA LYS A 367 21.94 -33.36 10.10
C LYS A 367 21.55 -34.34 9.01
N PHE A 368 22.55 -34.94 8.38
CA PHE A 368 22.33 -36.07 7.50
C PHE A 368 21.76 -37.24 8.30
N LEU A 369 20.53 -37.64 8.00
CA LEU A 369 19.93 -38.84 8.55
C LEU A 369 20.34 -40.04 7.70
N ASN A 370 21.49 -40.64 8.04
CA ASN A 370 21.84 -41.92 7.47
C ASN A 370 20.90 -42.99 8.04
N ARG A 371 19.88 -43.38 7.27
CA ARG A 371 18.96 -44.47 7.64
C ARG A 371 19.66 -45.80 7.90
N TYR A 372 20.91 -45.93 7.46
CA TYR A 372 21.75 -47.12 7.59
C TYR A 372 23.00 -46.88 8.44
N GLY A 373 23.21 -45.66 8.97
CA GLY A 373 24.49 -45.24 9.57
C GLY A 373 24.61 -45.50 11.05
N GLY A 374 23.48 -45.66 11.73
CA GLY A 374 23.45 -46.32 13.02
C GLY A 374 22.80 -47.66 12.78
N ILE A 375 23.59 -48.72 12.64
CA ILE A 375 23.18 -50.11 12.89
C ILE A 375 24.43 -51.02 12.77
N GLY A 376 25.14 -51.13 13.89
CA GLY A 376 25.76 -52.39 14.30
C GLY A 376 24.73 -53.53 14.36
N SER A 377 23.42 -53.27 14.33
CA SER A 377 22.38 -54.30 14.34
C SER A 377 22.25 -55.16 13.07
N ILE A 378 22.61 -54.75 11.85
CA ILE A 378 22.53 -55.62 10.65
C ILE A 378 23.72 -56.57 10.67
N ARG A 379 24.90 -56.08 11.02
CA ARG A 379 26.08 -56.93 11.19
C ARG A 379 25.91 -57.87 12.40
N GLU A 380 25.42 -57.38 13.54
CA GLU A 380 25.10 -58.22 14.71
C GLU A 380 23.93 -59.17 14.45
N LEU A 381 22.90 -58.80 13.68
CA LEU A 381 21.83 -59.71 13.25
C LEU A 381 22.38 -60.77 12.30
N PHE A 382 23.26 -60.39 11.37
CA PHE A 382 23.87 -61.31 10.43
C PHE A 382 24.82 -62.28 11.15
N GLU A 383 25.68 -61.78 12.05
CA GLU A 383 26.57 -62.60 12.89
C GLU A 383 25.77 -63.50 13.84
N ARG A 384 24.66 -63.03 14.44
CA ARG A 384 23.74 -63.87 15.23
C ARG A 384 23.07 -64.96 14.39
N CYS A 385 22.61 -64.63 13.18
CA CYS A 385 22.01 -65.61 12.28
C CYS A 385 23.04 -66.65 11.83
N CYS A 386 24.26 -66.24 11.46
CA CYS A 386 25.32 -67.17 11.07
C CYS A 386 25.77 -68.09 12.22
N ASN A 387 25.82 -67.60 13.45
CA ASN A 387 26.16 -68.41 14.62
C ASN A 387 25.05 -69.39 15.06
N CYS A 388 23.84 -69.28 14.52
CA CYS A 388 22.77 -70.28 14.71
C CYS A 388 22.84 -71.45 13.71
N PHE A 389 23.72 -71.39 12.71
CA PHE A 389 23.90 -72.43 11.69
C PHE A 389 25.21 -73.23 11.84
N TYR A 390 25.94 -73.03 12.94
CA TYR A 390 27.14 -73.81 13.30
C TYR A 390 26.98 -74.51 14.65
#